data_AF-A0A1U7IXQ6-F1
#
_entry.id   AF-A0A1U7IXQ6-F1
#
_cell.length_a   1.000
_cell.length_b   1.000
_cell.length_c   1.000
_cell.angle_alpha   90.00
_cell.angle_beta   90.00
_cell.angle_gamma   90.00
#
_symmetry.space_group_name_H-M   'P 1'
#
loop_
_entity.id
_entity.type
_entity.pdbx_description
1 polymer ?
#
loop_
_entity_poly.entity_id
_entity_poly.type
_entity_poly.pdbx_seq_one_letter_code
_entity_poly.pdbx_strand_id
1 'polypeptide(L)'
;MTSEIVATQLKAIDFSQDISQLNEDFVGQKWVLEKIDKWLLKKNDRFFILLGEPGVGKSAIAAHLTQKRKEIIAAHHFCKLGDEDTVCPSRVLRSLAVQLDKTLPYYYDALVNTIKSTLSAEARINIDKIEDLEDGTLSIVKRFRINNVDASDIANELDILIRAPLAALPKIYKEKGETPPEIAVILIDGLDVAVTMEEGVQEDEDLATLFAALSEDESLPSWIRFLFTTRPDRRVLREFEPLKPYLLEEMSEKNLADIRQYIDERIAGSSTIQNQVAETPMETQKWIEQLTERSQGNFRYIKSLLNDLEVGHSSLIKMPVLPVDLERSYADDFAQRFPKDEWGQRHDQILRSLMEAKHPLAEDELATLTEIRPRQLRQDLWGLRQFLDVHLVRYCSIWDKKENHYETYETFTIFHDSLKAYLMQRSLATTCS
;
A
#
# COMPACT_ATOMS: atom_id res chain seq x y z
N MET A 1 29.59 -24.46 21.77
CA MET A 1 29.36 -23.17 21.10
C MET A 1 27.87 -22.95 21.05
N THR A 2 27.37 -22.18 22.00
CA THR A 2 25.95 -21.86 22.20
C THR A 2 25.49 -20.93 21.08
N SER A 3 24.51 -21.36 20.30
CA SER A 3 23.82 -20.55 19.30
C SER A 3 23.13 -19.37 20.00
N GLU A 4 23.62 -18.15 19.79
CA GLU A 4 22.88 -16.93 20.13
C GLU A 4 21.66 -16.85 19.19
N ILE A 5 20.50 -17.21 19.73
CA ILE A 5 19.21 -17.00 19.08
C ILE A 5 18.97 -15.48 19.08
N VAL A 6 18.92 -14.89 17.88
CA VAL A 6 18.67 -13.46 17.69
C VAL A 6 17.26 -13.13 18.19
N ALA A 7 17.20 -12.44 19.33
CA ALA A 7 15.97 -11.92 19.89
C ALA A 7 15.36 -10.85 18.98
N THR A 8 14.27 -11.16 18.27
CA THR A 8 13.56 -10.18 17.45
C THR A 8 12.49 -9.50 18.30
N GLN A 9 12.58 -8.18 18.51
CA GLN A 9 11.52 -7.41 19.18
C GLN A 9 10.33 -7.24 18.23
N LEU A 10 9.10 -7.52 18.69
CA LEU A 10 7.89 -7.18 17.95
C LEU A 10 7.74 -5.65 17.88
N LYS A 11 7.71 -5.13 16.66
CA LYS A 11 7.53 -3.70 16.37
C LYS A 11 6.48 -3.56 15.26
N ALA A 12 5.53 -2.66 15.46
CA ALA A 12 4.60 -2.26 14.40
C ALA A 12 5.36 -1.50 13.31
N ILE A 13 5.06 -1.81 12.06
CA ILE A 13 5.52 -1.04 10.90
C ILE A 13 4.83 0.32 10.94
N ASP A 14 5.59 1.38 10.70
CA ASP A 14 5.10 2.76 10.79
C ASP A 14 4.75 3.29 9.39
N PHE A 15 3.46 3.49 9.15
CA PHE A 15 2.90 4.04 7.91
C PHE A 15 2.46 5.50 8.05
N SER A 16 2.85 6.20 9.12
CA SER A 16 2.39 7.56 9.41
C SER A 16 2.68 8.55 8.27
N GLN A 17 3.86 8.47 7.66
CA GLN A 17 4.24 9.29 6.52
C GLN A 17 3.41 8.94 5.27
N ASP A 18 3.22 7.66 4.97
CA ASP A 18 2.45 7.20 3.81
C ASP A 18 0.98 7.63 3.92
N ILE A 19 0.38 7.44 5.10
CA ILE A 19 -1.00 7.86 5.38
C ILE A 19 -1.13 9.38 5.23
N SER A 20 -0.13 10.15 5.67
CA SER A 20 -0.14 11.60 5.52
C SER A 20 -0.07 12.01 4.05
N GLN A 21 0.79 11.39 3.24
CA GLN A 21 0.95 11.69 1.81
C GLN A 21 -0.26 11.26 0.99
N LEU A 22 -0.86 10.11 1.30
CA LEU A 22 -2.06 9.61 0.64
C LEU A 22 -3.31 10.46 0.95
N ASN A 23 -3.34 11.11 2.11
CA ASN A 23 -4.42 12.02 2.49
C ASN A 23 -4.19 13.48 2.05
N GLU A 24 -3.02 13.82 1.53
CA GLU A 24 -2.74 15.15 1.00
C GLU A 24 -3.66 15.43 -0.20
N ASP A 25 -4.45 16.49 -0.07
CA ASP A 25 -5.50 16.90 -1.01
C ASP A 25 -6.59 15.81 -1.20
N PHE A 26 -6.88 15.00 -0.18
CA PHE A 26 -7.96 14.01 -0.28
C PHE A 26 -9.32 14.69 -0.47
N VAL A 27 -9.99 14.37 -1.58
CA VAL A 27 -11.29 14.95 -1.97
C VAL A 27 -12.25 13.85 -2.42
N GLY A 28 -13.54 14.04 -2.14
CA GLY A 28 -14.61 13.21 -2.70
C GLY A 28 -14.75 11.83 -2.04
N GLN A 29 -15.20 10.85 -2.84
CA GLN A 29 -15.35 9.43 -2.50
C GLN A 29 -16.34 9.10 -1.38
N LYS A 30 -17.21 10.06 -1.03
CA LYS A 30 -18.25 9.91 0.00
C LYS A 30 -19.14 8.69 -0.27
N TRP A 31 -19.45 8.42 -1.53
CA TRP A 31 -20.27 7.29 -1.94
C TRP A 31 -19.62 5.93 -1.66
N VAL A 32 -18.28 5.83 -1.67
CA VAL A 32 -17.55 4.62 -1.27
C VAL A 32 -17.55 4.51 0.26
N LEU A 33 -17.28 5.61 0.95
CA LEU A 33 -17.31 5.64 2.42
C LEU A 33 -18.69 5.25 2.97
N GLU A 34 -19.78 5.75 2.37
CA GLU A 34 -21.15 5.35 2.70
C GLU A 34 -21.41 3.86 2.46
N LYS A 35 -20.76 3.25 1.46
CA LYS A 35 -20.88 1.81 1.19
C LYS A 35 -20.17 0.99 2.25
N ILE A 36 -19.00 1.45 2.68
CA ILE A 36 -18.26 0.86 3.80
C ILE A 36 -19.08 1.00 5.10
N ASP A 37 -19.63 2.17 5.38
CA ASP A 37 -20.50 2.39 6.56
C ASP A 37 -21.73 1.46 6.54
N LYS A 38 -22.38 1.28 5.39
CA LYS A 38 -23.50 0.33 5.25
C LYS A 38 -23.06 -1.11 5.47
N TRP A 39 -21.86 -1.48 5.04
CA TRP A 39 -21.31 -2.82 5.29
C TRP A 39 -20.99 -3.03 6.77
N LEU A 40 -20.42 -2.04 7.46
CA LEU A 40 -20.12 -2.11 8.89
C LEU A 40 -21.37 -2.44 9.74
N LEU A 41 -22.56 -2.01 9.31
CA LEU A 41 -23.83 -2.31 9.97
C LEU A 41 -24.32 -3.77 9.78
N LYS A 42 -23.72 -4.54 8.87
CA LYS A 42 -24.09 -5.93 8.63
C LYS A 42 -23.41 -6.85 9.64
N LYS A 43 -24.21 -7.64 10.36
CA LYS A 43 -23.70 -8.50 11.43
C LYS A 43 -22.94 -9.75 10.95
N ASN A 44 -23.24 -10.22 9.74
CA ASN A 44 -22.73 -11.48 9.21
C ASN A 44 -21.71 -11.32 8.06
N ASP A 45 -21.48 -10.10 7.58
CA ASP A 45 -20.49 -9.85 6.51
C ASP A 45 -19.18 -9.42 7.17
N ARG A 46 -18.22 -10.34 7.31
CA ARG A 46 -16.94 -10.06 7.98
C ARG A 46 -15.93 -9.33 7.09
N PHE A 47 -16.00 -9.51 5.78
CA PHE A 47 -15.03 -8.99 4.82
C PHE A 47 -15.64 -7.94 3.91
N PHE A 48 -14.88 -6.89 3.62
CA PHE A 48 -15.13 -5.92 2.57
C PHE A 48 -13.89 -5.81 1.70
N ILE A 49 -14.01 -6.16 0.43
CA ILE A 49 -12.90 -6.08 -0.54
C ILE A 49 -13.20 -4.93 -1.49
N LEU A 50 -12.44 -3.85 -1.39
CA LEU A 50 -12.48 -2.73 -2.31
C LEU A 50 -11.59 -3.03 -3.52
N LEU A 51 -12.23 -3.34 -4.63
CA LEU A 51 -11.61 -3.69 -5.90
C LEU A 51 -11.50 -2.46 -6.80
N GLY A 52 -10.45 -2.32 -7.59
CA GLY A 52 -10.41 -1.29 -8.64
C GLY A 52 -9.04 -1.19 -9.31
N GLU A 53 -8.98 -0.48 -10.43
CA GLU A 53 -7.74 -0.33 -11.20
C GLU A 53 -6.69 0.53 -10.45
N PRO A 54 -5.40 0.44 -10.83
CA PRO A 54 -4.35 1.30 -10.29
C PRO A 54 -4.68 2.79 -10.44
N GLY A 55 -4.40 3.59 -9.41
CA GLY A 55 -4.57 5.05 -9.46
C GLY A 55 -5.99 5.58 -9.26
N VAL A 56 -7.02 4.72 -9.15
CA VAL A 56 -8.41 5.14 -8.88
C VAL A 56 -8.65 5.65 -7.44
N GLY A 57 -7.67 5.55 -6.54
CA GLY A 57 -7.74 6.14 -5.19
C GLY A 57 -8.03 5.19 -4.03
N LYS A 58 -7.93 3.87 -4.22
CA LYS A 58 -8.12 2.86 -3.15
C LYS A 58 -7.26 3.11 -1.90
N SER A 59 -5.95 3.27 -2.07
CA SER A 59 -5.01 3.53 -0.97
C SER A 59 -5.28 4.87 -0.27
N ALA A 60 -5.78 5.86 -1.02
CA ALA A 60 -6.21 7.13 -0.44
C ALA A 60 -7.46 6.94 0.44
N ILE A 61 -8.44 6.14 0.02
CA ILE A 61 -9.59 5.77 0.86
C ILE A 61 -9.12 5.04 2.13
N ALA A 62 -8.23 4.06 1.99
CA ALA A 62 -7.68 3.30 3.10
C ALA A 62 -7.00 4.23 4.12
N ALA A 63 -6.11 5.11 3.65
CA ALA A 63 -5.46 6.12 4.47
C ALA A 63 -6.46 7.08 5.13
N HIS A 64 -7.51 7.49 4.42
CA HIS A 64 -8.56 8.36 4.94
C HIS A 64 -9.31 7.69 6.09
N LEU A 65 -9.69 6.41 5.94
CA LEU A 65 -10.33 5.63 6.99
C LEU A 65 -9.42 5.48 8.21
N THR A 66 -8.16 5.12 8.03
CA THR A 66 -7.18 5.01 9.12
C THR A 66 -7.02 6.31 9.90
N GLN A 67 -7.04 7.46 9.22
CA GLN A 67 -6.89 8.76 9.89
C GLN A 67 -8.18 9.24 10.56
N LYS A 68 -9.35 9.06 9.91
CA LYS A 68 -10.62 9.65 10.33
C LYS A 68 -11.50 8.74 11.18
N ARG A 69 -11.26 7.43 11.18
CA ARG A 69 -12.08 6.41 11.86
C ARG A 69 -11.28 5.59 12.88
N LYS A 70 -10.40 6.27 13.63
CA LYS A 70 -9.50 5.66 14.62
C LYS A 70 -10.24 4.89 15.73
N GLU A 71 -11.51 5.21 15.94
CA GLU A 71 -12.38 4.56 16.91
C GLU A 71 -12.77 3.13 16.50
N ILE A 72 -12.74 2.80 15.21
CA ILE A 72 -13.04 1.44 14.72
C ILE A 72 -11.82 0.74 14.10
N ILE A 73 -10.80 1.46 13.63
CA ILE A 73 -9.59 0.82 13.06
C ILE A 73 -8.71 0.28 14.19
N ALA A 74 -8.71 -1.05 14.37
CA ALA A 74 -7.90 -1.74 15.37
C ALA A 74 -6.48 -2.04 14.87
N ALA A 75 -6.34 -2.33 13.58
CA ALA A 75 -5.01 -2.47 12.96
C ALA A 75 -5.07 -2.06 11.50
N HIS A 76 -3.96 -1.58 10.96
CA HIS A 76 -3.82 -1.25 9.54
C HIS A 76 -2.45 -1.66 9.01
N HIS A 77 -2.40 -1.98 7.72
CA HIS A 77 -1.17 -2.31 7.02
C HIS A 77 -1.26 -1.86 5.56
N PHE A 78 -0.16 -1.35 5.00
CA PHE A 78 -0.08 -0.93 3.59
C PHE A 78 1.03 -1.73 2.91
N CYS A 79 0.65 -2.62 1.99
CA CYS A 79 1.60 -3.42 1.22
C CYS A 79 2.25 -2.53 0.15
N LYS A 80 3.58 -2.51 0.10
CA LYS A 80 4.35 -1.70 -0.85
C LYS A 80 5.20 -2.60 -1.73
N LEU A 81 5.16 -2.34 -3.03
CA LEU A 81 5.86 -3.15 -4.01
C LEU A 81 7.38 -3.05 -3.78
N GLY A 82 8.00 -4.21 -3.55
CA GLY A 82 9.44 -4.36 -3.28
C GLY A 82 9.94 -3.78 -1.97
N ASP A 83 9.03 -3.52 -1.03
CA ASP A 83 9.38 -3.44 0.39
C ASP A 83 9.05 -4.78 1.05
N GLU A 84 10.07 -5.65 1.19
CA GLU A 84 9.95 -6.98 1.79
C GLU A 84 9.34 -6.97 3.20
N ASP A 85 9.55 -5.88 3.98
CA ASP A 85 8.95 -5.76 5.32
C ASP A 85 7.42 -5.71 5.28
N THR A 86 6.87 -5.18 4.18
CA THR A 86 5.44 -4.95 4.01
C THR A 86 4.72 -6.08 3.28
N VAL A 87 5.44 -7.04 2.69
CA VAL A 87 4.84 -8.19 1.98
C VAL A 87 5.12 -9.52 2.66
N CYS A 88 6.14 -9.63 3.50
CA CYS A 88 6.46 -10.84 4.26
C CYS A 88 5.34 -11.16 5.29
N PRO A 89 4.62 -12.29 5.15
CA PRO A 89 3.48 -12.61 6.00
C PRO A 89 3.78 -12.56 7.50
N SER A 90 4.85 -13.21 7.95
CA SER A 90 5.28 -13.19 9.36
C SER A 90 5.52 -11.78 9.89
N ARG A 91 6.11 -10.87 9.10
CA ARG A 91 6.35 -9.47 9.52
C ARG A 91 5.03 -8.71 9.63
N VAL A 92 4.12 -8.92 8.69
CA VAL A 92 2.78 -8.30 8.70
C VAL A 92 1.97 -8.79 9.90
N LEU A 93 1.87 -10.10 10.14
CA LEU A 93 1.11 -10.67 11.26
C LEU A 93 1.61 -10.16 12.62
N ARG A 94 2.94 -10.08 12.77
CA ARG A 94 3.60 -9.50 13.96
C ARG A 94 3.28 -8.02 14.13
N SER A 95 3.32 -7.24 13.05
CA SER A 95 2.97 -5.82 13.06
C SER A 95 1.52 -5.61 13.48
N LEU A 96 0.59 -6.41 12.93
CA LEU A 96 -0.83 -6.37 13.27
C LEU A 96 -1.07 -6.72 14.74
N ALA A 97 -0.45 -7.78 15.26
CA ALA A 97 -0.57 -8.15 16.67
C ALA A 97 -0.13 -7.03 17.63
N VAL A 98 0.94 -6.31 17.27
CA VAL A 98 1.41 -5.15 18.04
C VAL A 98 0.40 -4.01 18.04
N GLN A 99 -0.32 -3.79 16.94
CA GLN A 99 -1.36 -2.77 16.86
C GLN A 99 -2.60 -3.19 17.65
N LEU A 100 -3.04 -4.44 17.50
CA LEU A 100 -4.21 -4.99 18.18
C LEU A 100 -4.09 -4.90 19.70
N ASP A 101 -2.91 -5.15 20.26
CA ASP A 101 -2.65 -4.95 21.70
C ASP A 101 -2.91 -3.52 22.18
N LYS A 102 -2.55 -2.53 21.34
CA LYS A 102 -2.71 -1.11 21.69
C LYS A 102 -4.15 -0.66 21.60
N THR A 103 -4.94 -1.28 20.73
CA THR A 103 -6.29 -0.82 20.39
C THR A 103 -7.39 -1.64 21.05
N LEU A 104 -7.16 -2.92 21.31
CA LEU A 104 -8.17 -3.84 21.85
C LEU A 104 -7.84 -4.22 23.30
N PRO A 105 -8.70 -3.84 24.27
CA PRO A 105 -8.57 -4.32 25.63
C PRO A 105 -8.49 -5.85 25.71
N TYR A 106 -7.67 -6.34 26.63
CA TYR A 106 -7.48 -7.78 26.91
C TYR A 106 -6.82 -8.62 25.79
N TYR A 107 -6.48 -8.01 24.65
CA TYR A 107 -5.81 -8.74 23.58
C TYR A 107 -4.47 -9.34 24.03
N TYR A 108 -3.69 -8.60 24.82
CA TYR A 108 -2.46 -9.11 25.45
C TYR A 108 -2.69 -10.42 26.21
N ASP A 109 -3.68 -10.42 27.12
CA ASP A 109 -3.96 -11.56 27.98
C ASP A 109 -4.43 -12.76 27.14
N ALA A 110 -5.25 -12.50 26.13
CA ALA A 110 -5.69 -13.51 25.16
C ALA A 110 -4.51 -14.13 24.40
N LEU A 111 -3.59 -13.29 23.91
CA LEU A 111 -2.38 -13.70 23.19
C LEU A 111 -1.47 -14.54 24.07
N VAL A 112 -1.16 -14.07 25.28
CA VAL A 112 -0.32 -14.80 26.24
C VAL A 112 -0.93 -16.15 26.62
N ASN A 113 -2.25 -16.22 26.80
CA ASN A 113 -2.93 -17.47 27.13
C ASN A 113 -2.90 -18.46 25.95
N THR A 114 -3.12 -17.98 24.72
CA THR A 114 -3.03 -18.77 23.49
C THR A 114 -1.63 -19.38 23.33
N ILE A 115 -0.59 -18.56 23.53
CA ILE A 115 0.79 -19.01 23.45
C ILE A 115 1.08 -20.09 24.50
N LYS A 116 0.64 -19.88 25.74
CA LYS A 116 0.82 -20.87 26.84
C LYS A 116 0.10 -22.18 26.59
N SER A 117 -1.06 -22.18 25.93
CA SER A 117 -1.81 -23.41 25.63
C SER A 117 -1.28 -24.16 24.42
N THR A 118 -0.66 -23.47 23.47
CA THR A 118 -0.23 -24.04 22.19
C THR A 118 1.16 -24.66 22.27
N LEU A 119 2.02 -24.16 23.17
CA LEU A 119 3.38 -24.65 23.35
C LEU A 119 3.44 -25.75 24.41
N SER A 120 3.98 -26.91 24.04
CA SER A 120 4.36 -27.96 25.00
C SER A 120 5.37 -27.41 26.02
N ALA A 121 5.41 -27.99 27.22
CA ALA A 121 6.19 -27.53 28.38
C ALA A 121 7.73 -27.33 28.14
N GLU A 122 8.23 -27.65 26.96
CA GLU A 122 9.65 -27.58 26.57
C GLU A 122 9.96 -26.38 25.65
N ALA A 123 8.97 -25.73 25.03
CA ALA A 123 9.17 -24.53 24.24
C ALA A 123 9.17 -23.28 25.13
N ARG A 124 10.37 -22.90 25.59
CA ARG A 124 10.59 -21.72 26.44
C ARG A 124 10.47 -20.42 25.64
N ILE A 125 9.27 -19.87 25.56
CA ILE A 125 9.11 -18.43 25.30
C ILE A 125 9.38 -17.68 26.60
N ASN A 126 10.49 -16.95 26.65
CA ASN A 126 10.70 -15.94 27.70
C ASN A 126 9.79 -14.74 27.37
N ILE A 127 8.57 -14.76 27.88
CA ILE A 127 7.70 -13.59 27.95
C ILE A 127 8.21 -12.76 29.13
N ASP A 128 9.22 -11.92 28.88
CA ASP A 128 9.67 -10.97 29.88
C ASP A 128 8.57 -9.91 30.05
N LYS A 129 7.75 -10.04 31.10
CA LYS A 129 6.93 -8.92 31.61
C LYS A 129 7.90 -7.82 32.02
N ILE A 130 7.84 -6.65 31.38
CA ILE A 130 8.56 -5.48 31.87
C ILE A 130 7.53 -4.40 32.19
N GLU A 131 7.29 -4.22 33.48
CA GLU A 131 6.82 -2.97 34.04
C GLU A 131 8.01 -2.00 34.07
N ASP A 132 7.84 -0.79 33.54
CA ASP A 132 7.74 0.38 34.40
C ASP A 132 7.19 1.58 33.61
N LEU A 133 6.17 2.20 34.19
CA LEU A 133 5.62 3.50 33.81
C LEU A 133 6.48 4.59 34.44
N GLU A 134 6.97 5.53 33.64
CA GLU A 134 7.16 6.94 33.99
C GLU A 134 7.33 7.70 32.66
N ASP A 135 6.59 8.78 32.45
CA ASP A 135 6.54 9.67 31.26
C ASP A 135 5.63 9.34 30.05
N GLY A 136 4.52 8.63 30.28
CA GLY A 136 3.28 8.89 29.51
C GLY A 136 3.26 8.35 28.07
N THR A 137 2.56 7.22 27.90
CA THR A 137 2.26 6.53 26.62
C THR A 137 3.35 5.56 26.14
N LEU A 138 3.56 4.47 26.89
CA LEU A 138 4.30 3.28 26.46
C LEU A 138 3.34 2.10 26.25
N SER A 139 3.27 1.60 25.01
CA SER A 139 2.57 0.36 24.65
C SER A 139 3.42 -0.88 24.97
N ILE A 140 2.81 -1.86 25.65
CA ILE A 140 3.42 -2.94 26.43
C ILE A 140 3.99 -4.10 25.56
N VAL A 141 3.73 -4.14 24.25
CA VAL A 141 4.21 -5.20 23.31
C VAL A 141 5.72 -5.16 22.99
N LYS A 142 6.49 -4.21 23.52
CA LYS A 142 7.84 -3.91 22.97
C LYS A 142 8.86 -5.06 23.03
N ARG A 143 8.64 -6.17 23.74
CA ARG A 143 9.62 -7.29 23.82
C ARG A 143 9.01 -8.69 23.91
N PHE A 144 8.20 -9.05 22.92
CA PHE A 144 7.94 -10.48 22.67
C PHE A 144 9.14 -11.11 21.94
N ARG A 145 9.73 -12.16 22.52
CA ARG A 145 10.75 -13.02 21.89
C ARG A 145 10.12 -14.35 21.54
N ILE A 146 9.70 -14.54 20.30
CA ILE A 146 9.28 -15.85 19.81
C ILE A 146 10.55 -16.62 19.46
N ASN A 147 11.09 -17.35 20.43
CA ASN A 147 12.09 -18.36 20.15
C ASN A 147 11.31 -19.64 19.83
N ASN A 148 11.37 -20.09 18.58
CA ASN A 148 10.90 -21.42 18.16
C ASN A 148 9.38 -21.59 17.96
N VAL A 149 8.69 -20.64 17.31
CA VAL A 149 7.63 -21.06 16.37
C VAL A 149 8.42 -21.52 15.15
N ASP A 150 8.26 -22.78 14.73
CA ASP A 150 8.87 -23.25 13.49
C ASP A 150 8.52 -22.23 12.41
N ALA A 151 9.52 -21.50 11.91
CA ALA A 151 9.34 -20.42 10.95
C ALA A 151 8.81 -20.92 9.58
N SER A 152 8.47 -22.21 9.50
CA SER A 152 7.92 -22.91 8.36
C SER A 152 6.41 -23.15 8.44
N ASP A 153 5.69 -22.64 9.46
CA ASP A 153 4.22 -22.75 9.53
C ASP A 153 3.59 -21.38 9.81
N ILE A 154 3.40 -20.62 8.73
CA ILE A 154 2.84 -19.26 8.77
C ILE A 154 1.34 -19.29 9.14
N ALA A 155 0.62 -20.36 8.79
CA ALA A 155 -0.77 -20.55 9.18
C ALA A 155 -0.91 -20.68 10.71
N ASN A 156 0.01 -21.40 11.36
CA ASN A 156 0.09 -21.46 12.81
C ASN A 156 0.48 -20.09 13.42
N GLU A 157 1.33 -19.31 12.76
CA GLU A 157 1.63 -17.94 13.20
C GLU A 157 0.39 -17.02 13.12
N LEU A 158 -0.42 -17.12 12.06
CA LEU A 158 -1.72 -16.44 11.96
C LEU A 158 -2.67 -16.87 13.09
N ASP A 159 -2.72 -18.18 13.37
CA ASP A 159 -3.56 -18.74 14.44
C ASP A 159 -3.18 -18.14 15.81
N ILE A 160 -1.90 -18.27 16.17
CA ILE A 160 -1.37 -17.85 17.47
C ILE A 160 -1.44 -16.34 17.64
N LEU A 161 -1.07 -15.57 16.61
CA LEU A 161 -0.96 -14.12 16.72
C LEU A 161 -2.30 -13.44 16.53
N ILE A 162 -3.14 -13.86 15.59
CA ILE A 162 -4.34 -13.11 15.21
C ILE A 162 -5.60 -13.86 15.60
N ARG A 163 -5.82 -15.06 15.06
CA ARG A 163 -7.12 -15.73 15.11
C ARG A 163 -7.53 -16.15 16.52
N ALA A 164 -6.71 -16.96 17.20
CA ALA A 164 -7.05 -17.52 18.51
C ALA A 164 -7.16 -16.46 19.62
N PRO A 165 -6.29 -15.42 19.70
CA PRO A 165 -6.46 -14.34 20.65
C PRO A 165 -7.77 -13.58 20.44
N LEU A 166 -8.11 -13.25 19.19
CA LEU A 166 -9.36 -12.57 18.87
C LEU A 166 -10.59 -13.43 19.19
N ALA A 167 -10.55 -14.73 18.90
CA ALA A 167 -11.61 -15.68 19.23
C ALA A 167 -11.84 -15.84 20.74
N ALA A 168 -10.81 -15.64 21.57
CA ALA A 168 -10.92 -15.72 23.03
C ALA A 168 -11.53 -14.46 23.67
N LEU A 169 -11.46 -13.30 23.02
CA LEU A 169 -11.87 -12.02 23.59
C LEU A 169 -13.31 -11.99 24.13
N PRO A 170 -14.35 -12.52 23.45
CA PRO A 170 -15.73 -12.48 23.97
C PRO A 170 -15.87 -13.14 25.34
N LYS A 171 -15.13 -14.24 25.57
CA LYS A 171 -15.12 -14.92 26.86
C LYS A 171 -14.44 -14.05 27.92
N ILE A 172 -13.32 -13.43 27.60
CA ILE A 172 -12.59 -12.56 28.53
C ILE A 172 -13.42 -11.34 28.91
N TYR A 173 -14.05 -10.66 27.95
CA TYR A 173 -14.98 -9.56 28.22
C TYR A 173 -16.11 -9.98 29.17
N LYS A 174 -16.72 -11.15 28.90
CA LYS A 174 -17.77 -11.71 29.76
C LYS A 174 -17.30 -12.00 31.18
N GLU A 175 -16.09 -12.55 31.35
CA GLU A 175 -15.49 -12.83 32.66
C GLU A 175 -15.14 -11.55 33.44
N LYS A 176 -14.76 -10.48 32.73
CA LYS A 176 -14.49 -9.15 33.31
C LYS A 176 -15.75 -8.33 33.57
N GLY A 177 -16.91 -8.77 33.08
CA GLY A 177 -18.17 -8.03 33.19
C GLY A 177 -18.22 -6.78 32.32
N GLU A 178 -17.42 -6.74 31.24
CA GLU A 178 -17.33 -5.62 30.32
C GLU A 178 -17.90 -5.98 28.95
N THR A 179 -18.29 -4.95 28.18
CA THR A 179 -18.81 -5.12 26.83
C THR A 179 -17.69 -5.02 25.80
N PRO A 180 -17.64 -5.91 24.79
CA PRO A 180 -16.70 -5.78 23.69
C PRO A 180 -17.01 -4.52 22.84
N PRO A 181 -16.07 -4.08 21.99
CA PRO A 181 -16.32 -3.03 21.01
C PRO A 181 -17.50 -3.39 20.10
N GLU A 182 -18.19 -2.37 19.60
CA GLU A 182 -19.24 -2.59 18.60
C GLU A 182 -18.66 -3.13 17.30
N ILE A 183 -17.52 -2.55 16.87
CA ILE A 183 -16.80 -2.87 15.65
C ILE A 183 -15.31 -2.65 15.87
N ALA A 184 -14.49 -3.57 15.34
CA ALA A 184 -13.05 -3.41 15.21
C ALA A 184 -12.61 -3.91 13.82
N VAL A 185 -11.97 -3.03 13.05
CA VAL A 185 -11.56 -3.26 11.66
C VAL A 185 -10.05 -3.50 11.60
N ILE A 186 -9.66 -4.56 10.91
CA ILE A 186 -8.29 -4.80 10.44
C ILE A 186 -8.25 -4.42 8.96
N LEU A 187 -7.50 -3.37 8.63
CA LEU A 187 -7.39 -2.83 7.29
C LEU A 187 -6.08 -3.29 6.62
N ILE A 188 -6.15 -3.83 5.41
CA ILE A 188 -4.95 -4.17 4.61
C ILE A 188 -5.08 -3.54 3.23
N ASP A 189 -4.23 -2.57 2.94
CA ASP A 189 -4.15 -1.92 1.64
C ASP A 189 -3.18 -2.68 0.72
N GLY A 190 -3.58 -2.91 -0.53
CA GLY A 190 -2.73 -3.47 -1.59
C GLY A 190 -2.48 -4.97 -1.47
N LEU A 191 -3.50 -5.78 -1.16
CA LEU A 191 -3.32 -7.22 -0.93
C LEU A 191 -2.69 -7.96 -2.13
N ASP A 192 -2.92 -7.49 -3.36
CA ASP A 192 -2.31 -8.03 -4.59
C ASP A 192 -0.78 -7.92 -4.61
N VAL A 193 -0.22 -6.95 -3.90
CA VAL A 193 1.23 -6.71 -3.83
C VAL A 193 1.94 -7.80 -3.02
N ALA A 194 1.22 -8.47 -2.11
CA ALA A 194 1.77 -9.48 -1.22
C ALA A 194 1.63 -10.92 -1.73
N VAL A 195 1.10 -11.12 -2.95
CA VAL A 195 0.97 -12.43 -3.57
C VAL A 195 2.24 -12.77 -4.36
N THR A 196 2.89 -13.88 -4.02
CA THR A 196 4.15 -14.33 -4.64
C THR A 196 3.94 -14.84 -6.07
N MET A 197 4.97 -14.76 -6.92
CA MET A 197 4.98 -15.32 -8.29
C MET A 197 5.92 -16.52 -8.45
N GLU A 198 6.53 -17.00 -7.36
CA GLU A 198 7.56 -18.04 -7.46
C GLU A 198 6.93 -19.42 -7.65
N GLU A 199 7.13 -20.00 -8.84
CA GLU A 199 6.84 -21.42 -9.09
C GLU A 199 7.60 -22.28 -8.08
N GLY A 200 6.86 -23.00 -7.22
CA GLY A 200 7.42 -23.90 -6.21
C GLY A 200 7.37 -23.39 -4.76
N VAL A 201 6.96 -22.15 -4.53
CA VAL A 201 6.49 -21.70 -3.20
C VAL A 201 5.07 -22.22 -3.01
N GLN A 202 4.74 -22.76 -1.83
CA GLN A 202 3.37 -23.16 -1.52
C GLN A 202 2.46 -21.93 -1.56
N GLU A 203 1.48 -21.94 -2.47
CA GLU A 203 0.44 -20.90 -2.61
C GLU A 203 -0.35 -20.67 -1.28
N ASP A 204 -0.27 -21.63 -0.35
CA ASP A 204 -1.01 -21.64 0.92
C ASP A 204 -0.47 -20.66 1.99
N GLU A 205 0.67 -20.00 1.74
CA GLU A 205 1.39 -19.24 2.76
C GLU A 205 1.43 -17.71 2.56
N ASP A 206 0.79 -17.18 1.51
CA ASP A 206 0.73 -15.73 1.28
C ASP A 206 -0.37 -15.03 2.08
N LEU A 207 -0.33 -13.69 2.13
CA LEU A 207 -1.29 -12.91 2.91
C LEU A 207 -2.74 -13.08 2.44
N ALA A 208 -2.99 -13.26 1.15
CA ALA A 208 -4.34 -13.42 0.63
C ALA A 208 -4.94 -14.74 1.12
N THR A 209 -4.21 -15.84 0.94
CA THR A 209 -4.65 -17.18 1.36
C THR A 209 -4.86 -17.27 2.88
N LEU A 210 -3.92 -16.72 3.66
CA LEU A 210 -3.99 -16.69 5.12
C LEU A 210 -5.24 -15.94 5.62
N PHE A 211 -5.51 -14.75 5.09
CA PHE A 211 -6.69 -13.98 5.52
C PHE A 211 -8.00 -14.55 4.96
N ALA A 212 -7.98 -15.18 3.79
CA ALA A 212 -9.14 -15.86 3.24
C ALA A 212 -9.59 -17.04 4.13
N ALA A 213 -8.65 -17.77 4.75
CA ALA A 213 -8.96 -18.83 5.70
C ALA A 213 -9.79 -18.36 6.92
N LEU A 214 -9.76 -17.06 7.23
CA LEU A 214 -10.56 -16.46 8.31
C LEU A 214 -12.02 -16.15 7.90
N SER A 215 -12.38 -16.33 6.63
CA SER A 215 -13.73 -16.04 6.12
C SER A 215 -14.80 -17.00 6.65
N GLU A 216 -14.43 -18.27 6.84
CA GLU A 216 -15.33 -19.33 7.31
C GLU A 216 -15.20 -19.60 8.83
N ASP A 217 -14.32 -18.89 9.53
CA ASP A 217 -14.09 -19.15 10.96
C ASP A 217 -15.23 -18.58 11.84
N GLU A 218 -16.12 -19.44 12.31
CA GLU A 218 -17.22 -19.07 13.21
C GLU A 218 -16.76 -18.68 14.63
N SER A 219 -15.52 -19.02 15.02
CA SER A 219 -14.98 -18.68 16.34
C SER A 219 -14.58 -17.21 16.46
N LEU A 220 -14.31 -16.55 15.33
CA LEU A 220 -13.98 -15.13 15.32
C LEU A 220 -15.22 -14.28 15.66
N PRO A 221 -15.11 -13.30 16.57
CA PRO A 221 -16.26 -12.53 17.00
C PRO A 221 -16.89 -11.72 15.87
N SER A 222 -18.22 -11.63 15.87
CA SER A 222 -18.98 -10.89 14.85
C SER A 222 -18.82 -9.37 14.93
N TRP A 223 -17.90 -8.83 15.73
CA TRP A 223 -17.53 -7.41 15.75
C TRP A 223 -16.13 -7.16 15.17
N ILE A 224 -15.35 -8.21 14.90
CA ILE A 224 -14.12 -8.14 14.11
C ILE A 224 -14.49 -8.07 12.63
N ARG A 225 -13.87 -7.16 11.88
CA ARG A 225 -14.10 -6.90 10.47
C ARG A 225 -12.78 -6.79 9.72
N PHE A 226 -12.76 -7.22 8.46
CA PHE A 226 -11.60 -7.10 7.58
C PHE A 226 -11.96 -6.22 6.39
N LEU A 227 -11.15 -5.19 6.15
CA LEU A 227 -11.27 -4.33 4.98
C LEU A 227 -10.00 -4.42 4.15
N PHE A 228 -10.11 -4.95 2.94
CA PHE A 228 -8.99 -5.10 2.02
C PHE A 228 -9.15 -4.20 0.81
N THR A 229 -8.04 -3.69 0.30
CA THR A 229 -8.00 -3.11 -1.04
C THR A 229 -7.16 -3.99 -1.95
N THR A 230 -7.57 -4.11 -3.21
CA THR A 230 -6.81 -4.87 -4.19
C THR A 230 -7.12 -4.44 -5.62
N ARG A 231 -6.18 -4.68 -6.54
CA ARG A 231 -6.41 -4.67 -7.99
C ARG A 231 -7.29 -5.87 -8.41
N PRO A 232 -7.84 -5.91 -9.63
CA PRO A 232 -8.50 -7.11 -10.17
C PRO A 232 -7.51 -8.25 -10.47
N ASP A 233 -6.76 -8.64 -9.45
CA ASP A 233 -5.82 -9.74 -9.48
C ASP A 233 -6.56 -11.05 -9.19
N ARG A 234 -6.56 -11.94 -10.19
CA ARG A 234 -7.25 -13.24 -10.09
C ARG A 234 -6.71 -14.10 -8.95
N ARG A 235 -5.43 -13.95 -8.59
CA ARG A 235 -4.80 -14.72 -7.52
C ARG A 235 -5.44 -14.39 -6.17
N VAL A 236 -5.64 -13.10 -5.90
CA VAL A 236 -6.36 -12.65 -4.70
C VAL A 236 -7.83 -13.03 -4.77
N LEU A 237 -8.51 -12.73 -5.89
CA LEU A 237 -9.96 -12.86 -5.98
C LEU A 237 -10.46 -14.30 -5.81
N ARG A 238 -9.67 -15.28 -6.26
CA ARG A 238 -10.02 -16.70 -6.15
C ARG A 238 -10.08 -17.17 -4.69
N GLU A 239 -9.18 -16.69 -3.85
CA GLU A 239 -9.12 -17.06 -2.43
C GLU A 239 -10.35 -16.60 -1.65
N PHE A 240 -10.98 -15.50 -2.08
CA PHE A 240 -12.13 -14.92 -1.40
C PHE A 240 -13.47 -15.36 -1.98
N GLU A 241 -13.55 -16.30 -2.93
CA GLU A 241 -14.84 -16.83 -3.38
C GLU A 241 -15.58 -17.55 -2.23
N PRO A 242 -16.90 -17.34 -2.04
CA PRO A 242 -17.86 -16.67 -2.92
C PRO A 242 -18.13 -15.19 -2.57
N LEU A 243 -17.25 -14.52 -1.79
CA LEU A 243 -17.42 -13.11 -1.44
C LEU A 243 -17.49 -12.27 -2.71
N LYS A 244 -18.31 -11.20 -2.66
CA LYS A 244 -18.48 -10.27 -3.77
C LYS A 244 -17.71 -8.99 -3.47
N PRO A 245 -16.56 -8.73 -4.12
CA PRO A 245 -15.86 -7.47 -3.99
C PRO A 245 -16.72 -6.29 -4.43
N TYR A 246 -16.46 -5.14 -3.83
CA TYR A 246 -17.03 -3.87 -4.28
C TYR A 246 -16.09 -3.22 -5.30
N LEU A 247 -16.52 -3.18 -6.57
CA LEU A 247 -15.76 -2.54 -7.64
C LEU A 247 -15.90 -1.02 -7.57
N LEU A 248 -14.77 -0.36 -7.40
CA LEU A 248 -14.57 1.07 -7.60
C LEU A 248 -14.36 1.31 -9.10
N GLU A 249 -15.48 1.50 -9.80
CA GLU A 249 -15.51 1.73 -11.24
C GLU A 249 -14.87 3.09 -11.60
N GLU A 250 -13.72 3.07 -12.29
CA GLU A 250 -12.97 4.28 -12.65
C GLU A 250 -13.78 5.26 -13.53
N MET A 251 -14.60 4.75 -14.43
CA MET A 251 -15.38 5.57 -15.37
C MET A 251 -16.79 5.87 -14.86
N SER A 252 -17.10 5.55 -13.60
CA SER A 252 -18.41 5.89 -13.03
C SER A 252 -18.59 7.40 -12.92
N GLU A 253 -19.83 7.87 -13.11
CA GLU A 253 -20.16 9.30 -13.00
C GLU A 253 -19.73 9.89 -11.65
N LYS A 254 -19.81 9.10 -10.58
CA LYS A 254 -19.42 9.51 -9.23
C LYS A 254 -17.90 9.68 -9.11
N ASN A 255 -17.11 8.75 -9.65
CA ASN A 255 -15.65 8.87 -9.65
C ASN A 255 -15.21 10.09 -10.48
N LEU A 256 -15.80 10.27 -11.67
CA LEU A 256 -15.52 11.45 -12.50
C LEU A 256 -15.98 12.75 -11.85
N ALA A 257 -17.05 12.76 -11.06
CA ALA A 257 -17.46 13.93 -10.28
C ALA A 257 -16.45 14.25 -9.17
N ASP A 258 -15.95 13.25 -8.47
CA ASP A 258 -14.91 13.43 -7.45
C ASP A 258 -13.60 13.94 -8.08
N ILE A 259 -13.23 13.48 -9.28
CA ILE A 259 -12.06 14.00 -10.03
C ILE A 259 -12.26 15.47 -10.43
N ARG A 260 -13.44 15.85 -10.93
CA ARG A 260 -13.76 17.26 -11.21
C ARG A 260 -13.59 18.12 -9.97
N GLN A 261 -14.13 17.66 -8.84
CA GLN A 261 -14.02 18.36 -7.57
C GLN A 261 -12.55 18.49 -7.15
N TYR A 262 -11.76 17.43 -7.27
CA TYR A 262 -10.33 17.45 -6.96
C TYR A 262 -9.55 18.48 -7.80
N ILE A 263 -9.79 18.51 -9.12
CA ILE A 263 -9.14 19.48 -10.02
C ILE A 263 -9.53 20.90 -9.63
N ASP A 264 -10.82 21.15 -9.40
CA ASP A 264 -11.33 22.47 -9.02
C ASP A 264 -10.70 22.97 -7.71
N GLU A 265 -10.65 22.13 -6.68
CA GLU A 265 -10.02 22.45 -5.39
C GLU A 265 -8.51 22.70 -5.52
N ARG A 266 -7.80 21.91 -6.34
CA ARG A 266 -6.37 22.12 -6.61
C ARG A 266 -6.09 23.41 -7.38
N ILE A 267 -6.95 23.79 -8.34
CA ILE A 267 -6.87 25.10 -9.00
C ILE A 267 -7.15 26.21 -7.99
N ALA A 268 -8.19 26.08 -7.16
CA ALA A 268 -8.52 27.08 -6.15
C ALA A 268 -7.41 27.25 -5.08
N GLY A 269 -6.68 26.17 -4.76
CA GLY A 269 -5.62 26.16 -3.76
C GLY A 269 -4.25 26.67 -4.22
N SER A 270 -4.00 26.76 -5.53
CA SER A 270 -2.66 27.08 -6.06
C SER A 270 -2.64 28.32 -6.96
N SER A 271 -2.00 29.39 -6.50
CA SER A 271 -1.86 30.63 -7.28
C SER A 271 -1.07 30.43 -8.57
N THR A 272 -0.09 29.50 -8.58
CA THR A 272 0.63 29.13 -9.80
C THR A 272 -0.30 28.55 -10.84
N ILE A 273 -1.15 27.59 -10.46
CA ILE A 273 -2.11 26.96 -11.39
C ILE A 273 -3.14 28.00 -11.84
N GLN A 274 -3.64 28.86 -10.95
CA GLN A 274 -4.58 29.94 -11.30
C GLN A 274 -4.01 30.88 -12.37
N ASN A 275 -2.75 31.30 -12.22
CA ASN A 275 -2.10 32.17 -13.20
C ASN A 275 -1.99 31.49 -14.57
N GLN A 276 -1.61 30.21 -14.62
CA GLN A 276 -1.54 29.46 -15.88
C GLN A 276 -2.92 29.29 -16.54
N VAL A 277 -3.97 29.05 -15.74
CA VAL A 277 -5.34 28.95 -16.24
C VAL A 277 -5.77 30.31 -16.83
N ALA A 278 -5.48 31.41 -16.14
CA ALA A 278 -5.80 32.77 -16.59
C ALA A 278 -5.06 33.21 -17.86
N GLU A 279 -3.84 32.69 -18.08
CA GLU A 279 -3.07 32.92 -19.30
C GLU A 279 -3.59 32.14 -20.52
N THR A 280 -4.47 31.16 -20.30
CA THR A 280 -5.06 30.38 -21.40
C THR A 280 -6.31 31.06 -21.96
N PRO A 281 -6.53 31.07 -23.30
CA PRO A 281 -7.77 31.60 -23.91
C PRO A 281 -9.06 30.78 -23.63
N MET A 282 -9.01 29.77 -22.75
CA MET A 282 -10.12 28.85 -22.50
C MET A 282 -10.70 29.05 -21.09
N GLU A 283 -12.03 28.95 -20.97
CA GLU A 283 -12.73 29.01 -19.69
C GLU A 283 -12.29 27.89 -18.74
N THR A 284 -12.11 28.22 -17.45
CA THR A 284 -11.68 27.27 -16.40
C THR A 284 -12.53 25.99 -16.36
N GLN A 285 -13.85 26.12 -16.53
CA GLN A 285 -14.74 24.97 -16.49
C GLN A 285 -14.47 23.97 -17.64
N LYS A 286 -14.18 24.47 -18.84
CA LYS A 286 -13.80 23.61 -19.98
C LYS A 286 -12.45 22.92 -19.75
N TRP A 287 -11.53 23.58 -19.03
CA TRP A 287 -10.29 22.96 -18.59
C TRP A 287 -10.52 21.81 -17.62
N ILE A 288 -11.34 22.02 -16.59
CA ILE A 288 -11.68 20.99 -15.61
C ILE A 288 -12.31 19.79 -16.32
N GLU A 289 -13.21 20.01 -17.27
CA GLU A 289 -13.83 18.95 -18.07
C GLU A 289 -12.81 18.19 -18.91
N GLN A 290 -11.92 18.88 -19.64
CA GLN A 290 -10.87 18.22 -20.43
C GLN A 290 -9.91 17.40 -19.57
N LEU A 291 -9.49 17.94 -18.42
CA LEU A 291 -8.63 17.21 -17.49
C LEU A 291 -9.35 15.99 -16.90
N THR A 292 -10.63 16.12 -16.57
CA THR A 292 -11.45 14.99 -16.10
C THR A 292 -11.56 13.91 -17.17
N GLU A 293 -11.86 14.27 -18.42
CA GLU A 293 -11.91 13.30 -19.52
C GLU A 293 -10.56 12.62 -19.74
N ARG A 294 -9.46 13.39 -19.71
CA ARG A 294 -8.10 12.86 -19.84
C ARG A 294 -7.68 11.99 -18.67
N SER A 295 -8.27 12.18 -17.49
CA SER A 295 -7.98 11.35 -16.32
C SER A 295 -8.36 9.89 -16.57
N GLN A 296 -9.39 9.65 -17.39
CA GLN A 296 -10.00 8.33 -17.55
C GLN A 296 -10.24 7.64 -16.20
N GLY A 297 -10.69 8.42 -15.20
CA GLY A 297 -10.97 7.92 -13.86
C GLY A 297 -9.75 7.77 -12.93
N ASN A 298 -8.55 8.17 -13.35
CA ASN A 298 -7.30 8.00 -12.60
C ASN A 298 -6.92 9.26 -11.82
N PHE A 299 -7.13 9.26 -10.50
CA PHE A 299 -6.74 10.35 -9.60
C PHE A 299 -5.24 10.59 -9.58
N ARG A 300 -4.43 9.52 -9.62
CA ARG A 300 -2.98 9.64 -9.53
C ARG A 300 -2.39 10.37 -10.74
N TYR A 301 -2.93 10.13 -11.93
CA TYR A 301 -2.56 10.87 -13.14
C TYR A 301 -2.82 12.38 -12.95
N ILE A 302 -4.01 12.74 -12.47
CA ILE A 302 -4.36 14.16 -12.23
C ILE A 302 -3.51 14.78 -11.13
N LYS A 303 -3.27 14.08 -10.02
CA LYS A 303 -2.37 14.55 -8.95
C LYS A 303 -0.97 14.84 -9.49
N SER A 304 -0.40 13.92 -10.29
CA SER A 304 0.93 14.12 -10.90
C SER A 304 0.94 15.34 -11.82
N LEU A 305 -0.06 15.44 -12.71
CA LEU A 305 -0.14 16.54 -13.65
C LEU A 305 -0.25 17.90 -12.97
N LEU A 306 -1.11 18.02 -11.95
CA LEU A 306 -1.30 19.27 -11.21
C LEU A 306 -0.07 19.64 -10.39
N ASN A 307 0.64 18.66 -9.81
CA ASN A 307 1.93 18.90 -9.16
C ASN A 307 2.98 19.45 -10.12
N ASP A 308 3.08 18.90 -11.35
CA ASP A 308 4.04 19.39 -12.35
C ASP A 308 3.75 20.82 -12.80
N LEU A 309 2.45 21.18 -12.91
CA LEU A 309 2.03 22.55 -13.20
C LEU A 309 2.37 23.50 -12.06
N GLU A 310 2.14 23.07 -10.81
CA GLU A 310 2.37 23.87 -9.62
C GLU A 310 3.85 24.21 -9.38
N VAL A 311 4.76 23.27 -9.67
CA VAL A 311 6.21 23.47 -9.55
C VAL A 311 6.81 24.12 -10.82
N GLY A 312 6.01 24.32 -11.87
CA GLY A 312 6.43 24.99 -13.12
C GLY A 312 7.27 24.12 -14.05
N HIS A 313 7.21 22.79 -13.88
CA HIS A 313 7.86 21.81 -14.76
C HIS A 313 7.07 21.55 -16.04
N SER A 314 5.78 21.83 -16.01
CA SER A 314 4.88 21.84 -17.17
C SER A 314 4.16 23.19 -17.30
N SER A 315 3.62 23.47 -18.48
CA SER A 315 2.79 24.64 -18.75
C SER A 315 1.51 24.22 -19.46
N LEU A 316 0.37 24.76 -19.02
CA LEU A 316 -0.93 24.53 -19.66
C LEU A 316 -0.94 24.89 -21.15
N ILE A 317 -0.15 25.88 -21.57
CA ILE A 317 -0.07 26.36 -22.96
C ILE A 317 0.62 25.34 -23.88
N LYS A 318 1.54 24.54 -23.32
CA LYS A 318 2.35 23.57 -24.08
C LYS A 318 1.81 22.15 -24.00
N MET A 319 0.72 21.90 -23.27
CA MET A 319 0.12 20.57 -23.24
C MET A 319 -0.47 20.26 -24.62
N PRO A 320 0.05 19.27 -25.37
CA PRO A 320 -0.61 18.83 -26.59
C PRO A 320 -2.03 18.32 -26.27
N VAL A 321 -2.89 18.35 -27.29
CA VAL A 321 -4.19 17.67 -27.24
C VAL A 321 -3.91 16.18 -27.04
N LEU A 322 -4.17 15.66 -25.83
CA LEU A 322 -3.89 14.26 -25.51
C LEU A 322 -4.96 13.36 -26.14
N PRO A 323 -4.59 12.29 -26.87
CA PRO A 323 -5.54 11.34 -27.43
C PRO A 323 -6.36 10.62 -26.35
N VAL A 324 -7.58 10.21 -26.73
CA VAL A 324 -8.66 9.71 -25.85
C VAL A 324 -8.40 8.31 -25.26
N ASP A 325 -7.35 7.60 -25.71
CA ASP A 325 -6.97 6.27 -25.21
C ASP A 325 -5.74 6.34 -24.29
N LEU A 326 -5.87 5.94 -23.01
CA LEU A 326 -4.76 5.92 -22.02
C LEU A 326 -3.56 5.06 -22.46
N GLU A 327 -3.77 3.96 -23.18
CA GLU A 327 -2.67 3.10 -23.66
C GLU A 327 -1.88 3.74 -24.81
N ARG A 328 -2.57 4.41 -25.74
CA ARG A 328 -1.93 5.15 -26.84
C ARG A 328 -1.41 6.51 -26.39
N SER A 329 -2.06 7.18 -25.43
CA SER A 329 -1.66 8.50 -24.98
C SER A 329 -0.42 8.46 -24.10
N TYR A 330 -0.20 7.44 -23.25
CA TYR A 330 1.08 7.27 -22.55
C TYR A 330 2.22 6.98 -23.53
N ALA A 331 1.96 6.13 -24.52
CA ALA A 331 2.91 5.81 -25.59
C ALA A 331 3.24 7.02 -26.47
N ASP A 332 2.23 7.79 -26.87
CA ASP A 332 2.35 8.95 -27.75
C ASP A 332 2.90 10.17 -27.00
N ASP A 333 2.51 10.41 -25.75
CA ASP A 333 3.07 11.47 -24.88
C ASP A 333 4.52 11.13 -24.50
N PHE A 334 4.84 9.87 -24.20
CA PHE A 334 6.23 9.42 -24.08
C PHE A 334 7.00 9.61 -25.38
N ALA A 335 6.46 9.21 -26.53
CA ALA A 335 7.13 9.37 -27.82
C ALA A 335 7.30 10.83 -28.27
N GLN A 336 6.37 11.72 -27.90
CA GLN A 336 6.43 13.16 -28.19
C GLN A 336 7.35 13.91 -27.23
N ARG A 337 7.37 13.55 -25.93
CA ARG A 337 8.24 14.17 -24.92
C ARG A 337 9.67 13.64 -24.95
N PHE A 338 9.86 12.40 -25.41
CA PHE A 338 11.16 11.72 -25.50
C PHE A 338 11.43 11.26 -26.93
N PRO A 339 11.76 12.20 -27.84
CA PRO A 339 12.18 11.87 -29.21
C PRO A 339 13.43 10.98 -29.20
N LYS A 340 13.74 10.30 -30.33
CA LYS A 340 14.92 9.41 -30.46
C LYS A 340 16.27 10.16 -30.54
N ASP A 341 16.45 11.17 -29.70
CA ASP A 341 17.74 11.83 -29.50
C ASP A 341 18.56 11.12 -28.41
N GLU A 342 19.76 11.62 -28.13
CA GLU A 342 20.67 11.06 -27.12
C GLU A 342 20.07 11.04 -25.71
N TRP A 343 19.10 11.93 -25.45
CA TRP A 343 18.31 12.00 -24.22
C TRP A 343 17.27 10.89 -24.15
N GLY A 344 16.50 10.68 -25.24
CA GLY A 344 15.55 9.57 -25.34
C GLY A 344 16.20 8.19 -25.25
N GLN A 345 17.43 8.00 -25.74
CA GLN A 345 18.16 6.73 -25.61
C GLN A 345 18.48 6.37 -24.16
N ARG A 346 18.90 7.35 -23.35
CA ARG A 346 19.16 7.13 -21.91
C ARG A 346 17.89 6.77 -21.15
N HIS A 347 16.78 7.47 -21.44
CA HIS A 347 15.49 7.15 -20.84
C HIS A 347 15.00 5.74 -21.23
N ASP A 348 15.18 5.34 -22.48
CA ASP A 348 14.85 3.98 -22.95
C ASP A 348 15.67 2.92 -22.20
N GLN A 349 16.97 3.16 -21.96
CA GLN A 349 17.82 2.26 -21.17
C GLN A 349 17.36 2.13 -19.71
N ILE A 350 17.03 3.26 -19.06
CA ILE A 350 16.51 3.27 -17.69
C ILE A 350 15.20 2.48 -17.63
N LEU A 351 14.26 2.78 -18.52
CA LEU A 351 12.96 2.12 -18.54
C LEU A 351 13.06 0.63 -18.87
N ARG A 352 13.92 0.23 -19.82
CA ARG A 352 14.17 -1.20 -20.09
C ARG A 352 14.74 -1.93 -18.88
N SER A 353 15.72 -1.32 -18.20
CA SER A 353 16.28 -1.89 -16.98
C SER A 353 15.20 -2.11 -15.92
N LEU A 354 14.31 -1.14 -15.75
CA LEU A 354 13.16 -1.23 -14.84
C LEU A 354 12.09 -2.22 -15.28
N MET A 355 11.93 -2.49 -16.58
CA MET A 355 11.02 -3.51 -17.08
C MET A 355 11.53 -4.92 -16.85
N GLU A 356 12.84 -5.13 -17.01
CA GLU A 356 13.48 -6.44 -16.87
C GLU A 356 13.73 -6.81 -15.41
N ALA A 357 13.74 -5.82 -14.52
CA ALA A 357 13.95 -6.01 -13.10
C ALA A 357 12.79 -6.80 -12.45
N LYS A 358 13.16 -7.80 -11.63
CA LYS A 358 12.21 -8.57 -10.82
C LYS A 358 11.86 -7.90 -9.48
N HIS A 359 12.55 -6.81 -9.14
CA HIS A 359 12.36 -6.02 -7.93
C HIS A 359 12.57 -4.52 -8.27
N PRO A 360 12.12 -3.58 -7.41
CA PRO A 360 12.49 -2.18 -7.55
C PRO A 360 14.00 -2.01 -7.57
N LEU A 361 14.49 -1.12 -8.43
CA LEU A 361 15.91 -0.83 -8.55
C LEU A 361 16.26 0.48 -7.86
N ALA A 362 17.34 0.49 -7.10
CA ALA A 362 17.91 1.70 -6.51
C ALA A 362 18.68 2.55 -7.54
N GLU A 363 19.00 3.81 -7.20
CA GLU A 363 19.76 4.72 -8.08
C GLU A 363 21.12 4.13 -8.49
N ASP A 364 21.82 3.48 -7.56
CA ASP A 364 23.15 2.89 -7.78
C ASP A 364 23.10 1.62 -8.64
N GLU A 365 22.07 0.78 -8.46
CA GLU A 365 21.80 -0.37 -9.32
C GLU A 365 21.49 0.08 -10.75
N LEU A 366 20.62 1.09 -10.90
CA LEU A 366 20.31 1.67 -12.20
C LEU A 366 21.53 2.32 -12.84
N ALA A 367 22.37 3.02 -12.08
CA ALA A 367 23.61 3.59 -12.59
C ALA A 367 24.57 2.51 -13.11
N THR A 368 24.58 1.35 -12.44
CA THR A 368 25.40 0.20 -12.83
C THR A 368 24.85 -0.46 -14.09
N LEU A 369 23.54 -0.72 -14.15
CA LEU A 369 22.88 -1.40 -15.26
C LEU A 369 22.86 -0.56 -16.55
N THR A 370 22.69 0.75 -16.41
CA THR A 370 22.60 1.67 -17.56
C THR A 370 23.94 2.29 -17.94
N GLU A 371 24.97 2.14 -17.10
CA GLU A 371 26.26 2.84 -17.19
C GLU A 371 26.13 4.39 -17.21
N ILE A 372 24.98 4.93 -16.81
CA ILE A 372 24.73 6.37 -16.72
C ILE A 372 25.35 6.91 -15.42
N ARG A 373 26.08 8.03 -15.52
CA ARG A 373 26.69 8.67 -14.34
C ARG A 373 25.60 9.05 -13.31
N PRO A 374 25.79 8.80 -12.00
CA PRO A 374 24.74 8.99 -10.98
C PRO A 374 24.08 10.38 -10.99
N ARG A 375 24.87 11.44 -11.18
CA ARG A 375 24.34 12.81 -11.26
C ARG A 375 23.40 13.03 -12.45
N GLN A 376 23.72 12.42 -13.59
CA GLN A 376 22.88 12.48 -14.79
C GLN A 376 21.66 11.59 -14.62
N LEU A 377 21.85 10.38 -14.08
CA LEU A 377 20.77 9.45 -13.80
C LEU A 377 19.71 10.07 -12.88
N ARG A 378 20.10 10.81 -11.85
CA ARG A 378 19.16 11.55 -10.99
C ARG A 378 18.30 12.55 -11.75
N GLN A 379 18.89 13.27 -12.72
CA GLN A 379 18.14 14.22 -13.54
C GLN A 379 17.18 13.50 -14.48
N ASP A 380 17.63 12.39 -15.06
CA ASP A 380 16.84 11.57 -15.99
C ASP A 380 15.68 10.88 -15.25
N LEU A 381 15.93 10.29 -14.07
CA LEU A 381 14.91 9.72 -13.18
C LEU A 381 13.91 10.75 -12.70
N TRP A 382 14.38 11.96 -12.42
CA TRP A 382 13.51 13.07 -12.06
C TRP A 382 12.58 13.47 -13.22
N GLY A 383 13.08 13.48 -14.46
CA GLY A 383 12.26 13.69 -15.67
C GLY A 383 11.30 12.53 -15.99
N LEU A 384 11.64 11.30 -15.56
CA LEU A 384 10.81 10.11 -15.71
C LEU A 384 9.83 9.89 -14.55
N ARG A 385 9.88 10.69 -13.48
CA ARG A 385 9.19 10.42 -12.21
C ARG A 385 7.68 10.16 -12.35
N GLN A 386 7.01 10.83 -13.29
CA GLN A 386 5.58 10.63 -13.57
C GLN A 386 5.25 9.22 -14.11
N PHE A 387 6.24 8.52 -14.67
CA PHE A 387 6.13 7.16 -15.22
C PHE A 387 6.66 6.10 -14.26
N LEU A 388 7.18 6.52 -13.10
CA LEU A 388 7.83 5.66 -12.13
C LEU A 388 7.03 5.62 -10.83
N ASP A 389 6.93 4.43 -10.25
CA ASP A 389 6.65 4.23 -8.85
C ASP A 389 7.96 4.40 -8.07
N VAL A 390 7.99 5.38 -7.16
CA VAL A 390 9.15 5.70 -6.31
C VAL A 390 8.86 5.23 -4.89
N HIS A 391 9.67 4.32 -4.37
CA HIS A 391 9.53 3.77 -3.02
C HIS A 391 10.69 4.23 -2.14
N LEU A 392 10.39 4.59 -0.89
CA LEU A 392 11.41 4.93 0.09
C LEU A 392 11.77 3.69 0.90
N VAL A 393 12.97 3.16 0.68
CA VAL A 393 13.50 2.00 1.42
C VAL A 393 14.35 2.50 2.58
N ARG A 394 14.13 1.94 3.77
CA ARG A 394 14.95 2.22 4.96
C ARG A 394 16.05 1.17 5.08
N TYR A 395 17.30 1.58 4.92
CA TYR A 395 18.47 0.73 5.16
C TYR A 395 19.02 0.95 6.56
N CYS A 396 19.36 -0.15 7.25
CA CYS A 396 20.20 -0.11 8.44
C CYS A 396 21.60 -0.54 8.02
N SER A 397 22.57 0.39 8.04
CA SER A 397 23.93 0.05 7.64
C SER A 397 24.54 -0.95 8.63
N ILE A 398 25.10 -2.04 8.08
CA ILE A 398 25.68 -3.15 8.86
C ILE A 398 26.82 -2.68 9.78
N TRP A 399 27.36 -1.48 9.55
CA TRP A 399 28.54 -0.92 10.20
C TRP A 399 28.26 -0.13 11.48
N ASP A 400 27.02 0.25 11.78
CA ASP A 400 26.69 1.02 13.01
C ASP A 400 25.50 0.44 13.78
N LYS A 401 25.63 -0.82 14.23
CA LYS A 401 24.65 -1.47 15.12
C LYS A 401 24.47 -0.80 16.50
N LYS A 402 25.13 0.32 16.78
CA LYS A 402 25.08 1.03 18.08
C LYS A 402 24.25 2.30 18.07
N GLU A 403 24.03 2.92 16.92
CA GLU A 403 23.24 4.14 16.80
C GLU A 403 22.21 3.90 15.69
N ASN A 404 20.93 4.05 16.00
CA ASN A 404 19.78 3.84 15.08
C ASN A 404 19.78 4.83 13.89
N HIS A 405 20.86 4.90 13.12
CA HIS A 405 20.96 5.67 11.89
C HIS A 405 20.37 4.85 10.75
N TYR A 406 19.14 5.20 10.39
CA TYR A 406 18.47 4.68 9.19
C TYR A 406 18.74 5.67 8.06
N GLU A 407 19.36 5.19 6.99
CA GLU A 407 19.45 5.94 5.74
C GLU A 407 18.26 5.53 4.87
N THR A 408 17.51 6.52 4.37
CA THR A 408 16.43 6.30 3.41
C THR A 408 16.95 6.52 2.01
N TYR A 409 16.72 5.56 1.10
CA TYR A 409 17.03 5.72 -0.31
C TYR A 409 15.79 5.43 -1.17
N GLU A 410 15.73 6.05 -2.35
CA GLU A 410 14.64 5.85 -3.31
C GLU A 410 14.95 4.61 -4.18
N THR A 411 13.92 3.79 -4.41
CA THR A 411 13.92 2.73 -5.44
C THR A 411 12.80 2.98 -6.44
N PHE A 412 12.94 2.46 -7.65
CA PHE A 412 12.12 2.80 -8.79
C PHE A 412 11.52 1.55 -9.44
N THR A 413 10.26 1.64 -9.88
CA THR A 413 9.55 0.64 -10.71
C THR A 413 8.71 1.35 -11.77
N ILE A 414 8.29 0.67 -12.84
CA ILE A 414 7.39 1.28 -13.83
C ILE A 414 5.96 1.32 -13.27
N PHE A 415 5.39 2.53 -13.29
CA PHE A 415 4.10 2.85 -12.70
C PHE A 415 2.90 2.15 -13.39
N HIS A 416 2.93 1.98 -14.71
CA HIS A 416 1.76 1.52 -15.46
C HIS A 416 2.07 0.38 -16.43
N ASP A 417 1.25 -0.68 -16.41
CA ASP A 417 1.43 -1.85 -17.27
C ASP A 417 1.19 -1.53 -18.75
N SER A 418 0.41 -0.49 -19.08
CA SER A 418 0.33 0.00 -20.48
C SER A 418 1.65 0.60 -20.98
N LEU A 419 2.43 1.26 -20.10
CA LEU A 419 3.76 1.74 -20.46
C LEU A 419 4.70 0.54 -20.66
N LYS A 420 4.62 -0.49 -19.80
CA LYS A 420 5.36 -1.74 -20.01
C LYS A 420 4.97 -2.40 -21.34
N ALA A 421 3.68 -2.52 -21.63
CA ALA A 421 3.17 -3.12 -22.86
C ALA A 421 3.64 -2.34 -24.11
N TYR A 422 3.58 -1.01 -24.08
CA TYR A 422 4.12 -0.14 -25.12
C TYR A 422 5.63 -0.36 -25.32
N LEU A 423 6.41 -0.31 -24.25
CA LEU A 423 7.86 -0.49 -24.31
C LEU A 423 8.24 -1.90 -24.78
N MET A 424 7.45 -2.93 -24.45
CA MET A 424 7.63 -4.30 -24.99
C MET A 424 7.37 -4.35 -26.49
N GLN A 425 6.29 -3.74 -26.97
CA GLN A 425 6.01 -3.67 -28.41
C GLN A 425 7.10 -2.89 -29.17
N ARG A 426 7.63 -1.82 -28.56
CA ARG A 426 8.70 -1.00 -29.13
C ARG A 426 10.06 -1.72 -29.15
N SER A 427 10.38 -2.53 -28.14
CA SER A 427 11.63 -3.31 -28.10
C SER A 427 11.64 -4.45 -29.13
N LEU A 428 10.50 -5.10 -29.35
CA LEU A 428 10.31 -6.10 -30.41
C LEU A 428 10.45 -5.49 -31.82
N ALA A 429 10.01 -4.25 -32.01
CA ALA A 429 10.15 -3.55 -33.28
C ALA A 429 11.61 -3.12 -33.60
N THR A 430 12.49 -3.02 -32.59
CA THR A 430 13.91 -2.68 -32.77
C THR A 430 14.84 -3.88 -32.93
N THR A 431 14.37 -5.10 -32.62
CA THR A 431 15.14 -6.35 -32.76
C THR A 431 14.90 -7.05 -34.12
N CYS A 432 13.86 -6.66 -34.84
CA CYS A 432 13.53 -7.16 -36.19
C CYS A 432 14.03 -6.25 -37.34
N SER A 433 14.80 -5.20 -37.06
CA SER A 433 15.31 -4.23 -38.04
C SER A 433 16.82 -4.33 -38.25
#